data_AF-A0A496SCM0-F1
#
_entry.id   AF-A0A496SCM0-F1
#
_cell.length_a   1.000
_cell.length_b   1.000
_cell.length_c   1.000
_cell.angle_alpha   90.00
_cell.angle_beta   90.00
_cell.angle_gamma   90.00
#
_symmetry.space_group_name_H-M   'P 1'
#
loop_
_entity.id
_entity.type
_entity.pdbx_description
1 polymer ?
#
loop_
_entity_poly.entity_id
_entity_poly.type
_entity_poly.pdbx_seq_one_letter_code
_entity_poly.pdbx_strand_id
1 'polypeptide(L)'
;CKEKILSGRYFMVVLDEVCNAIAYGLLDVEEVLEVLRNRPPELHVVLTGRGAHPKLLEMADLVTEMREVKHPFREGITSRKGIEY
;
A
#
# COMPACT_ATOMS: atom_id res chain seq x y z
N CYS A 1 0.16 9.79 9.48
CA CYS A 1 1.29 9.20 8.72
C CYS A 1 2.17 10.26 8.02
N LYS A 2 1.59 11.35 7.48
CA LYS A 2 2.32 12.41 6.77
C LYS A 2 3.57 12.91 7.48
N GLU A 3 3.45 13.25 8.76
CA GLU A 3 4.59 13.73 9.56
C GLU A 3 5.78 12.76 9.54
N LYS A 4 5.53 11.44 9.64
CA LYS A 4 6.61 10.44 9.60
C LYS A 4 7.27 10.39 8.22
N ILE A 5 6.48 10.39 7.15
CA ILE A 5 6.96 10.38 5.76
C ILE A 5 7.83 11.62 5.49
N LEU A 6 7.39 12.79 5.95
CA LEU A 6 8.09 14.05 5.69
C LEU A 6 9.25 14.32 6.65
N SER A 7 9.37 13.57 7.74
CA SER A 7 10.37 13.84 8.79
C SER A 7 11.82 13.56 8.40
N GLY A 8 12.09 12.83 7.30
CA GLY A 8 13.45 12.43 6.91
C GLY A 8 14.15 11.45 7.86
N ARG A 9 13.43 10.91 8.85
CA ARG A 9 13.99 10.01 9.88
C ARG A 9 13.96 8.53 9.51
N TYR A 10 13.33 8.19 8.40
CA TYR A 10 13.12 6.81 7.97
C TYR A 10 13.63 6.65 6.54
N PHE A 11 14.24 5.50 6.25
CA PHE A 11 14.60 5.11 4.89
C PHE A 11 13.46 4.34 4.20
N MET A 12 12.50 3.81 4.97
CA MET A 12 11.34 3.08 4.46
C MET A 12 10.08 3.32 5.29
N VAL A 13 8.94 3.48 4.62
CA VAL A 13 7.60 3.49 5.21
C VAL A 13 6.70 2.52 4.44
N VAL A 14 5.98 1.66 5.16
CA VAL A 14 4.96 0.77 4.58
C VAL A 14 3.59 1.33 4.92
N LEU A 15 2.80 1.64 3.89
CA LEU A 15 1.41 2.03 4.00
C LEU A 15 0.55 0.80 3.68
N ASP A 16 0.27 0.03 4.72
CA ASP A 16 -0.48 -1.22 4.61
C ASP A 16 -1.96 -0.95 4.31
N GLU A 17 -2.52 -1.68 3.35
CA GLU A 17 -3.92 -1.61 2.88
C GLU A 17 -4.39 -0.21 2.42
N VAL A 18 -3.45 0.68 2.09
CA VAL A 18 -3.75 2.04 1.62
C VAL A 18 -4.48 2.05 0.29
N CYS A 19 -4.19 1.08 -0.59
CA CYS A 19 -4.90 0.93 -1.86
C CYS A 19 -6.39 0.68 -1.63
N ASN A 20 -6.75 -0.15 -0.65
CA ASN A 20 -8.14 -0.44 -0.32
C ASN A 20 -8.83 0.78 0.27
N ALA A 21 -8.14 1.51 1.17
CA ALA A 21 -8.68 2.73 1.76
C ALA A 21 -9.05 3.76 0.68
N ILE A 22 -8.21 3.92 -0.34
CA ILE A 22 -8.49 4.80 -1.49
C ILE A 22 -9.63 4.23 -2.34
N ALA A 23 -9.59 2.94 -2.67
CA ALA A 23 -10.64 2.30 -3.47
C ALA A 23 -12.03 2.37 -2.83
N TYR A 24 -12.10 2.37 -1.49
CA TYR A 24 -13.34 2.53 -0.73
C TYR A 24 -13.72 4.00 -0.46
N GLY A 25 -12.96 4.97 -0.96
CA GLY A 25 -13.23 6.40 -0.78
C GLY A 25 -12.99 6.90 0.66
N LEU A 26 -12.27 6.13 1.48
CA LEU A 26 -11.90 6.51 2.85
C LEU A 26 -10.70 7.48 2.87
N LEU A 27 -9.94 7.52 1.78
CA LEU A 27 -8.76 8.35 1.63
C LEU A 27 -8.71 8.91 0.20
N ASP A 28 -8.49 10.22 0.06
CA ASP A 28 -8.34 10.84 -1.25
C ASP A 28 -6.99 10.47 -1.87
N VAL A 29 -7.01 10.00 -3.11
CA VAL A 29 -5.79 9.66 -3.86
C VAL A 29 -4.91 10.89 -4.07
N GLU A 30 -5.48 12.08 -4.27
CA GLU A 30 -4.70 13.29 -4.50
C GLU A 30 -3.89 13.69 -3.26
N GLU A 31 -4.49 13.55 -2.08
CA GLU A 31 -3.81 13.80 -0.81
C GLU A 31 -2.61 12.85 -0.61
N VAL A 32 -2.75 11.59 -1.03
CA VAL A 32 -1.67 10.60 -0.98
C VAL A 32 -0.57 10.94 -1.98
N LEU A 33 -0.93 11.25 -3.23
CA LEU A 33 0.02 11.62 -4.28
C LEU A 33 0.83 12.87 -3.89
N GLU A 34 0.19 13.88 -3.31
CA GLU A 34 0.88 15.08 -2.83
C GLU A 34 1.96 14.73 -1.80
N VAL A 35 1.63 13.90 -0.82
CA VAL A 35 2.58 13.49 0.22
C VAL A 35 3.72 12.66 -0.37
N LEU A 36 3.42 11.75 -1.30
CA LEU A 36 4.42 10.91 -1.95
C LEU A 36 5.36 11.73 -2.83
N ARG A 37 4.89 12.81 -3.48
CA ARG A 37 5.72 13.69 -4.32
C ARG A 37 6.65 14.57 -3.48
N ASN A 38 6.21 14.97 -2.29
CA ASN A 38 6.98 15.83 -1.38
C ASN A 38 7.85 15.04 -0.39
N ARG A 39 7.92 13.71 -0.52
CA ARG A 39 8.72 12.88 0.37
C ARG A 39 10.23 13.14 0.17
N PRO A 40 11.06 12.93 1.20
CA PRO A 40 12.52 12.93 1.04
C PRO A 40 12.96 11.94 -0.06
N PRO A 41 13.90 12.30 -0.95
CA PRO A 41 14.30 11.44 -2.07
C PRO A 41 14.82 10.06 -1.67
N GLU A 42 15.45 9.94 -0.50
CA GLU A 42 15.99 8.68 0.03
C GLU A 42 14.93 7.78 0.69
N LEU A 43 13.70 8.28 0.87
CA LEU A 43 12.62 7.51 1.47
C LEU A 43 11.95 6.60 0.44
N HIS A 44 12.03 5.29 0.69
CA HIS A 44 11.21 4.29 0.02
C HIS A 44 9.82 4.19 0.66
N VAL A 45 8.78 4.18 -0.16
CA VAL A 45 7.40 3.99 0.31
C VAL A 45 6.79 2.77 -0.37
N VAL A 46 6.31 1.81 0.42
CA VAL A 46 5.63 0.61 -0.06
C VAL A 46 4.14 0.78 0.19
N LEU A 47 3.34 0.64 -0.87
CA LEU A 47 1.88 0.68 -0.80
C LEU A 47 1.35 -0.74 -0.98
N THR A 48 0.50 -1.22 -0.08
CA THR A 48 -0.13 -2.55 -0.21
C THR A 48 -1.65 -2.43 -0.32
N GLY A 49 -2.27 -3.55 -0.69
CA GLY A 49 -3.70 -3.67 -0.86
C GLY A 49 -4.10 -3.99 -2.31
N ARG A 50 -5.39 -4.19 -2.51
CA ARG A 50 -6.05 -4.54 -3.77
C ARG A 50 -6.56 -3.29 -4.48
N GLY A 51 -6.67 -3.38 -5.80
CA GLY A 51 -7.33 -2.34 -6.61
C GLY A 51 -6.63 -0.97 -6.53
N ALA A 52 -5.30 -0.96 -6.61
CA ALA A 52 -4.52 0.28 -6.60
C ALA A 52 -5.04 1.26 -7.67
N HIS A 53 -5.29 2.51 -7.25
CA HIS A 53 -5.81 3.56 -8.13
C HIS A 53 -4.86 3.81 -9.31
N PRO A 54 -5.34 4.01 -10.56
CA PRO A 54 -4.47 4.18 -11.74
C PRO A 54 -3.37 5.24 -11.57
N LYS A 55 -3.69 6.35 -10.92
CA LYS A 55 -2.70 7.42 -10.62
C LYS A 55 -1.55 6.96 -9.72
N LEU A 56 -1.79 6.02 -8.80
CA LEU A 56 -0.72 5.45 -7.98
C LEU A 56 0.16 4.52 -8.81
N LEU A 57 -0.45 3.72 -9.71
CA LEU A 57 0.28 2.84 -10.62
C LEU A 57 1.18 3.64 -11.56
N GLU A 58 0.68 4.77 -12.09
CA GLU A 58 1.45 5.66 -12.96
C GLU A 58 2.63 6.33 -12.25
N MET A 59 2.47 6.67 -10.97
CA MET A 59 3.53 7.29 -10.17
C MET A 59 4.57 6.29 -9.66
N ALA A 60 4.21 5.02 -9.48
CA ALA A 60 5.06 4.04 -8.82
C ALA A 60 6.26 3.65 -9.69
N ASP A 61 7.46 3.62 -9.08
CA ASP A 61 8.69 3.15 -9.73
C ASP A 61 8.67 1.63 -9.97
N LEU A 62 7.99 0.89 -9.08
CA LEU A 62 7.84 -0.56 -9.12
C LEU A 62 6.41 -0.95 -8.75
N VAL A 63 5.81 -1.81 -9.56
CA VAL A 63 4.49 -2.41 -9.31
C VAL A 63 4.61 -3.92 -9.36
N THR A 64 4.10 -4.60 -8.33
CA THR A 64 3.99 -6.06 -8.29
C THR A 64 2.52 -6.45 -8.08
N GLU A 65 1.99 -7.29 -8.95
CA GLU A 65 0.63 -7.82 -8.84
C GLU A 65 0.66 -9.25 -8.27
N MET A 66 0.06 -9.45 -7.09
CA MET A 66 -0.16 -10.79 -6.55
C MET A 66 -1.49 -11.34 -7.03
N ARG A 67 -1.44 -12.29 -7.98
CA ARG A 67 -2.62 -13.00 -8.46
C ARG A 67 -2.85 -14.29 -7.69
N GLU A 68 -4.04 -14.45 -7.11
CA GLU A 68 -4.46 -15.70 -6.45
C GLU A 68 -4.55 -16.84 -7.49
N VAL A 69 -3.61 -17.79 -7.43
CA VAL A 69 -3.66 -19.03 -8.22
C VAL A 69 -4.37 -20.14 -7.44
N LYS A 70 -4.10 -20.22 -6.14
CA LYS A 70 -4.75 -21.14 -5.19
C LYS A 70 -4.70 -20.53 -3.80
N HIS A 71 -5.71 -20.79 -2.98
CA HIS A 71 -5.76 -20.30 -1.60
C HIS A 71 -6.48 -21.31 -0.69
N PRO A 72 -5.93 -21.68 0.49
CA PRO A 72 -6.54 -22.65 1.42
C PRO A 72 -7.97 -22.31 1.82
N PHE A 73 -8.30 -21.02 1.88
CA PHE A 73 -9.67 -20.55 2.11
C PHE A 73 -10.70 -21.12 1.12
N ARG A 74 -10.30 -21.38 -0.14
CA ARG A 74 -11.17 -22.01 -1.16
C ARG A 74 -11.51 -23.47 -0.82
N GLU A 75 -10.70 -24.11 0.02
CA GLU A 75 -10.90 -25.47 0.52
C GLU A 75 -11.56 -25.47 1.92
N GLY A 76 -12.05 -24.32 2.39
CA GLY A 76 -12.72 -24.17 3.69
C GLY A 76 -11.79 -23.99 4.88
N ILE A 77 -10.48 -23.89 4.67
CA ILE A 77 -9.51 -23.63 5.75
C ILE A 77 -9.62 -22.16 6.16
N THR A 78 -9.98 -21.92 7.42
CA THR A 78 -10.09 -20.56 7.98
C THR A 78 -8.70 -19.99 8.33
N SER A 79 -8.69 -18.72 8.75
CA SER A 79 -7.47 -18.04 9.18
C SER A 79 -6.80 -18.74 10.37
N ARG A 80 -5.47 -18.80 10.36
CA ARG A 80 -4.63 -19.46 11.35
C ARG A 80 -3.67 -18.45 11.96
N LYS A 81 -3.54 -18.54 13.29
CA LYS A 81 -2.60 -17.73 14.05
C LYS A 81 -1.16 -17.99 13.60
N GLY A 82 -0.40 -16.92 13.37
CA GLY A 82 0.99 -16.95 12.90
C GLY A 82 1.14 -17.13 11.39
N ILE A 83 0.04 -17.27 10.63
CA ILE A 83 0.07 -17.36 9.17
C ILE A 83 -0.77 -16.23 8.56
N GLU A 84 -2.07 -16.20 8.84
CA GLU A 84 -2.97 -15.16 8.33
C GLU A 84 -3.13 -13.98 9.31
N TYR A 85 -2.90 -14.18 10.61
CA TYR A 85 -2.98 -13.14 11.65
C TYR A 85 -2.13 -13.45 12.89
#